data_AF-A0A8X7TJR7-F1
#
_entry.id   AF-A0A8X7TJR7-F1
#
_cell.length_a   1.000
_cell.length_b   1.000
_cell.length_c   1.000
_cell.angle_alpha   90.00
_cell.angle_beta   90.00
_cell.angle_gamma   90.00
#
_symmetry.space_group_name_H-M   'P 1'
#
loop_
_entity.id
_entity.type
_entity.pdbx_description
1 polymer ?
#
loop_
_entity_poly.entity_id
_entity_poly.type
_entity_poly.pdbx_seq_one_letter_code
_entity_poly.pdbx_strand_id
1 'polypeptide(L)'
;MNINGINKKNEIILMDKHGVKRVTKLVKDGSKYGKRRLGKGWKDFCKANDVLKIGQPFMLELIWEDSVPVLKFCSKVEVETIICD
;
A
#
# COMPACT_ATOMS: atom_id res chain seq x y z
N MET A 1 -0.09 20.69 3.16
CA MET A 1 -1.41 20.29 2.63
C MET A 1 -1.52 18.78 2.68
N ASN A 2 -2.59 18.22 3.25
CA ASN A 2 -2.76 16.77 3.39
C ASN A 2 -3.87 16.33 2.43
N ILE A 3 -3.52 16.28 1.15
CA ILE A 3 -4.43 16.20 0.00
C ILE A 3 -5.37 14.99 0.04
N ASN A 4 -4.97 13.89 0.69
CA ASN A 4 -5.67 12.61 0.57
C ASN A 4 -6.23 12.07 1.90
N GLY A 5 -6.22 12.83 3.01
CA GLY A 5 -6.89 12.45 4.26
C GLY A 5 -6.37 11.21 5.04
N ILE A 6 -5.57 10.32 4.43
CA ILE A 6 -5.07 9.05 4.99
C ILE A 6 -4.32 9.25 6.31
N ASN A 7 -3.54 10.33 6.40
CA ASN A 7 -2.73 10.63 7.59
C ASN A 7 -3.57 10.81 8.88
N LYS A 8 -4.86 11.15 8.76
CA LYS A 8 -5.80 11.26 9.88
C LYS A 8 -6.45 9.92 10.27
N LYS A 9 -6.23 8.84 9.52
CA LYS A 9 -6.86 7.53 9.73
C LYS A 9 -5.96 6.61 10.54
N ASN A 10 -6.53 5.68 11.31
CA ASN A 10 -5.74 4.69 12.06
C ASN A 10 -5.58 3.35 11.35
N GLU A 11 -6.38 3.15 10.32
CA GLU A 11 -6.39 1.96 9.49
C GLU A 11 -6.78 2.33 8.07
N ILE A 12 -6.43 1.43 7.17
CA ILE A 12 -6.80 1.45 5.76
C ILE A 12 -7.22 0.04 5.36
N ILE A 13 -7.89 -0.11 4.24
CA ILE A 13 -8.12 -1.42 3.62
C ILE A 13 -7.11 -1.61 2.51
N LEU A 14 -6.46 -2.78 2.46
CA LEU A 14 -5.70 -3.23 1.30
C LEU A 14 -6.57 -4.21 0.50
N MET A 15 -6.84 -3.90 -0.76
CA MET A 15 -7.60 -4.77 -1.67
C MET A 15 -6.65 -5.37 -2.70
N ASP A 16 -6.48 -6.69 -2.68
CA ASP A 16 -5.57 -7.38 -3.61
C ASP A 16 -6.18 -7.59 -5.02
N LYS A 17 -5.37 -8.12 -5.94
CA LYS A 17 -5.76 -8.41 -7.33
C LYS A 17 -6.94 -9.37 -7.48
N HIS A 18 -7.29 -10.12 -6.41
CA HIS A 18 -8.43 -11.02 -6.36
C HIS A 18 -9.66 -10.38 -5.70
N GLY A 19 -9.59 -9.09 -5.35
CA GLY A 19 -10.65 -8.35 -4.67
C GLY A 19 -10.73 -8.61 -3.17
N VAL A 20 -9.78 -9.36 -2.58
CA VAL A 20 -9.81 -9.67 -1.15
C VAL A 20 -9.35 -8.45 -0.35
N LYS A 21 -10.21 -8.02 0.56
CA LYS A 21 -9.99 -6.85 1.44
C LYS A 21 -9.37 -7.27 2.76
N ARG A 22 -8.32 -6.55 3.19
CA ARG A 22 -7.66 -6.73 4.48
C ARG A 22 -7.52 -5.41 5.23
N VAL A 23 -8.13 -5.33 6.41
CA VAL A 23 -7.94 -4.18 7.31
C VAL A 23 -6.49 -4.16 7.80
N THR A 24 -5.81 -3.05 7.56
CA THR A 24 -4.39 -2.85 7.85
C THR A 24 -4.22 -1.62 8.72
N LYS A 25 -3.67 -1.81 9.92
CA LYS A 25 -3.40 -0.71 10.86
C LYS A 25 -2.24 0.16 10.39
N LEU A 26 -2.38 1.47 10.52
CA LEU A 26 -1.31 2.43 10.31
C LEU A 26 -0.56 2.66 11.62
N VAL A 27 0.63 2.08 11.74
CA VAL A 27 1.44 2.17 12.96
C VAL A 27 2.37 3.37 12.91
N LYS A 28 2.52 4.09 14.03
CA LYS A 28 3.48 5.20 14.14
C LYS A 28 4.88 4.62 14.31
N ASP A 29 5.84 5.18 13.59
CA ASP A 29 7.23 4.78 13.66
C ASP A 29 8.06 5.82 14.42
N GLY A 30 8.15 5.65 15.75
CA GLY A 30 9.02 6.44 16.63
C GLY A 30 8.73 7.95 16.68
N SER A 31 9.19 8.62 17.74
CA SER A 31 8.78 9.98 18.11
C SER A 31 9.31 11.12 17.22
N LYS A 32 10.00 10.86 16.10
CA LYS A 32 10.77 11.93 15.43
C LYS A 32 10.21 12.47 14.10
N TYR A 33 9.37 11.74 13.34
CA TYR A 33 9.04 12.19 11.98
C TYR A 33 7.59 11.97 11.52
N GLY A 34 6.68 11.54 12.40
CA GLY A 34 5.27 11.31 12.02
C GLY A 34 5.08 10.26 10.92
N LYS A 35 6.13 9.50 10.58
CA LYS A 35 6.09 8.42 9.59
C LYS A 35 5.13 7.34 10.07
N ARG A 36 4.25 6.88 9.18
CA ARG A 36 3.34 5.77 9.43
C ARG A 36 3.73 4.60 8.55
N ARG A 37 3.69 3.40 9.12
CA ARG A 37 3.95 2.15 8.40
C ARG A 37 2.65 1.35 8.28
N LEU A 38 2.58 0.51 7.26
CA LEU A 38 1.53 -0.50 7.14
C LEU A 38 1.86 -1.65 8.10
N GLY A 39 0.92 -1.95 9.00
CA GLY A 39 1.06 -2.99 10.00
C GLY A 39 0.63 -4.37 9.51
N LYS A 40 -0.08 -5.11 10.38
CA LYS A 40 -0.64 -6.43 10.07
C LYS A 40 -1.49 -6.38 8.80
N GLY A 41 -1.33 -7.37 7.91
CA GLY A 41 -2.00 -7.45 6.61
C GLY A 41 -1.10 -7.10 5.43
N TRP A 42 -0.04 -6.30 5.63
CA TRP A 42 0.89 -5.89 4.57
C TRP A 42 1.59 -7.08 3.89
N LYS A 43 2.18 -8.00 4.66
CA LYS A 43 2.92 -9.15 4.10
C LYS A 43 2.03 -10.07 3.27
N ASP A 44 0.81 -10.32 3.73
CA ASP A 44 -0.13 -11.21 3.03
C ASP A 44 -0.67 -10.56 1.75
N PHE A 45 -0.87 -9.24 1.80
CA PHE A 45 -1.19 -8.45 0.60
C PHE A 45 -0.06 -8.55 -0.44
N CYS A 46 1.20 -8.39 -0.05
CA CYS A 46 2.33 -8.52 -0.98
C CYS A 46 2.36 -9.92 -1.63
N LYS A 47 2.16 -10.99 -0.85
CA LYS A 47 2.11 -12.36 -1.35
C LYS A 47 0.95 -12.57 -2.32
N ALA A 48 -0.25 -12.11 -1.99
CA ALA A 48 -1.42 -12.25 -2.84
C ALA A 48 -1.27 -11.53 -4.18
N ASN A 49 -0.42 -10.50 -4.26
CA ASN A 49 -0.15 -9.74 -5.47
C ASN A 49 1.18 -10.11 -6.16
N ASP A 50 1.85 -11.17 -5.71
CA ASP A 50 3.14 -11.64 -6.21
C ASP A 50 4.24 -10.54 -6.21
N VAL A 51 4.21 -9.65 -5.21
CA VAL A 51 5.23 -8.62 -4.95
C VAL A 51 6.18 -9.16 -3.89
N LEU A 52 7.19 -9.92 -4.33
CA LEU A 52 8.03 -10.73 -3.45
C LEU A 52 9.46 -10.22 -3.30
N LYS A 53 9.88 -9.28 -4.16
CA LYS A 53 11.25 -8.76 -4.19
C LYS A 53 11.31 -7.32 -3.71
N ILE A 54 12.35 -6.98 -2.96
CA ILE A 54 12.68 -5.58 -2.63
C ILE A 54 12.96 -4.85 -3.95
N GLY A 55 12.45 -3.63 -4.08
CA GLY A 55 12.61 -2.82 -5.28
C GLY A 55 11.65 -3.15 -6.43
N GLN A 56 10.82 -4.19 -6.31
CA GLN A 56 9.80 -4.50 -7.30
C GLN A 56 8.68 -3.44 -7.27
N PRO A 57 8.49 -2.65 -8.33
CA PRO A 57 7.45 -1.63 -8.34
C PRO A 57 6.08 -2.24 -8.68
N PHE A 58 5.06 -1.60 -8.13
CA PHE A 58 3.66 -1.93 -8.37
C PHE A 58 2.81 -0.67 -8.15
N MET A 59 1.61 -0.69 -8.69
CA MET A 59 0.69 0.43 -8.66
C MET A 59 -0.51 0.13 -7.75
N LEU A 60 -0.85 1.12 -6.93
CA LEU A 60 -2.06 1.13 -6.10
C LEU A 60 -2.94 2.31 -6.49
N GLU A 61 -4.25 2.07 -6.56
CA GLU A 61 -5.26 3.10 -6.65
C GLU A 61 -5.82 3.40 -5.26
N LEU A 62 -5.96 4.68 -4.91
CA LEU A 62 -6.66 5.10 -3.71
C LEU A 62 -8.13 5.33 -4.06
N ILE A 63 -9.02 4.52 -3.48
CA ILE A 63 -10.46 4.74 -3.51
C ILE A 63 -10.99 4.92 -2.08
N TRP A 64 -12.24 5.35 -1.96
CA TRP A 64 -12.91 5.54 -0.68
C TRP A 64 -14.18 4.69 -0.61
N GLU A 65 -14.28 3.88 0.44
CA GLU A 65 -15.52 3.21 0.83
C GLU A 65 -16.02 3.90 2.09
N ASP A 66 -17.07 4.70 1.94
CA ASP A 66 -17.56 5.63 2.95
C ASP A 66 -16.46 6.56 3.47
N SER A 67 -16.02 6.36 4.71
CA SER A 67 -14.96 7.13 5.35
C SER A 67 -13.64 6.35 5.47
N VAL A 68 -13.57 5.14 4.91
CA VAL A 68 -12.42 4.24 5.00
C VAL A 68 -11.63 4.27 3.68
N PRO A 69 -10.35 4.67 3.70
CA PRO A 69 -9.53 4.62 2.50
C PRO A 69 -9.18 3.18 2.15
N VAL A 70 -9.28 2.85 0.86
CA VAL A 70 -8.89 1.56 0.30
C VAL A 70 -7.75 1.79 -0.68
N LEU A 71 -6.64 1.09 -0.48
CA LEU A 71 -5.59 0.97 -1.48
C LEU A 71 -5.81 -0.32 -2.26
N LYS A 72 -6.28 -0.18 -3.50
CA LYS A 72 -6.55 -1.27 -4.42
C LYS A 72 -5.33 -1.56 -5.27
N PHE A 73 -4.95 -2.82 -5.37
CA PHE A 73 -3.89 -3.26 -6.26
C PHE A 73 -4.35 -3.14 -7.72
N CYS A 74 -3.55 -2.48 -8.55
CA CYS A 74 -3.83 -2.37 -9.99
C CYS A 74 -2.98 -3.37 -10.78
N SER A 75 -1.67 -3.20 -10.74
CA SER A 75 -0.73 -4.01 -11.52
C SER A 75 0.67 -3.95 -10.95
N LYS A 76 1.50 -4.90 -11.37
CA LYS A 76 2.96 -4.76 -11.29
C LYS A 76 3.41 -3.77 -12.36
N VAL A 77 4.49 -3.06 -12.08
CA VAL A 77 5.15 -2.22 -13.08
C VAL A 77 6.35 -3.01 -13.59
N GLU A 78 6.41 -3.23 -14.90
CA GLU A 78 7.60 -3.78 -15.53
C GLU A 78 8.65 -2.69 -15.58
N VAL A 79 9.85 -2.99 -15.06
CA VAL A 79 10.99 -2.10 -15.19
C VAL A 79 11.77 -2.60 -16.39
N GLU A 80 11.69 -1.88 -17.51
CA GLU A 80 12.67 -2.05 -18.56
C GLU A 80 14.02 -1.59 -18.02
N THR A 81 14.89 -2.55 -17.70
CA THR A 81 16.30 -2.27 -17.45
C THR A 81 16.90 -1.76 -18.75
N ILE A 82 17.09 -0.44 -18.86
CA ILE A 82 18.03 0.12 -19.83
C ILE A 82 19.41 -0.32 -19.34
N ILE A 83 19.99 -1.31 -20.02
CA ILE A 83 21.41 -1.61 -19.88
C ILE A 83 22.11 -0.46 -20.61
N CYS A 84 22.77 0.42 -19.86
CA CYS A 84 23.71 1.36 -20.46
C CYS A 84 24.99 0.57 -20.74
N ASP A 85 25.32 0.39 -22.02
CA ASP A 85 26.62 -0.12 -22.49
C ASP A 85 27.77 0.85 -22.15
#